data_AF-A0A4S2EZ93-F1
#
_entry.id   AF-A0A4S2EZ93-F1
#
_cell.length_a   1.000
_cell.length_b   1.000
_cell.length_c   1.000
_cell.angle_alpha   90.00
_cell.angle_beta   90.00
_cell.angle_gamma   90.00
#
_symmetry.space_group_name_H-M   'P 1'
#
loop_
_entity.id
_entity.type
_entity.pdbx_description
1 polymer ?
#
loop_
_entity_poly.entity_id
_entity_poly.type
_entity_poly.pdbx_seq_one_letter_code
_entity_poly.pdbx_strand_id
1 'polypeptide(L)'
;MSLGTVDTYLTRRHARRVQREQAVPERDWAPVPAGSYTLLVLFNLMAAFDEGHAILAVGPSAGDLMTYSYYRRGNALKAPASMACLREPETFAALRRASGWIVHGNPGNWWNEHVDCAVALTAPSKAGRAVADYAEGVKAAPGTYDLVTHNCLAFVEEALAAGGVRLTTVSGAGLRTFVPKDAFEAVTGATGATPFREWKYWFDDVPAPDDGLRTIGDDPGTERGDAPAAHRG
;
A
#
# COMPACT_ATOMS: atom_id res chain seq x y z
N MET A 1 19.71 21.74 12.32
CA MET A 1 18.82 21.92 11.15
C MET A 1 17.64 21.00 11.37
N SER A 2 16.45 21.55 11.66
CA SER A 2 15.23 20.75 11.77
C SER A 2 14.92 20.25 10.36
N LEU A 3 14.98 18.92 10.18
CA LEU A 3 14.38 18.27 9.02
C LEU A 3 12.90 18.65 9.08
N GLY A 4 12.48 19.53 8.17
CA GLY A 4 11.15 20.10 8.18
C GLY A 4 10.12 18.99 8.09
N THR A 5 9.12 19.04 8.97
CA THR A 5 7.95 18.18 8.93
C THR A 5 7.41 18.16 7.50
N VAL A 6 7.40 17.00 6.86
CA VAL A 6 6.86 16.87 5.50
C VAL A 6 5.35 17.05 5.62
N ASP A 7 4.85 18.15 5.07
CA ASP A 7 3.42 18.46 5.08
C ASP A 7 2.67 17.38 4.29
N THR A 8 2.02 16.46 5.02
CA THR A 8 1.29 15.34 4.45
C THR A 8 0.20 15.78 3.48
N TYR A 9 -0.39 16.97 3.65
CA TYR A 9 -1.36 17.51 2.71
C TYR A 9 -0.71 17.90 1.38
N LEU A 10 0.49 18.49 1.42
CA LEU A 10 1.25 18.80 0.22
C LEU A 10 1.68 17.53 -0.51
N THR A 11 2.14 16.51 0.21
CA THR A 11 2.47 15.19 -0.37
C THR A 11 1.24 14.60 -1.06
N ARG A 12 0.08 14.53 -0.39
CA ARG A 12 -1.16 14.02 -0.99
C ARG A 12 -1.57 14.79 -2.24
N ARG A 13 -1.51 16.12 -2.19
CA ARG A 13 -1.83 16.97 -3.34
C ARG A 13 -0.86 16.72 -4.49
N HIS A 14 0.43 16.53 -4.20
CA HIS A 14 1.43 16.23 -5.21
C HIS A 14 1.22 14.84 -5.82
N ALA A 15 1.07 13.82 -5.00
CA ALA A 15 0.78 12.45 -5.43
C ALA A 15 -0.47 12.40 -6.30
N ARG A 16 -1.56 13.07 -5.91
CA ARG A 16 -2.77 13.16 -6.73
C ARG A 16 -2.52 13.85 -8.07
N ARG A 17 -1.67 14.87 -8.12
CA ARG A 17 -1.27 15.53 -9.38
C ARG A 17 -0.48 14.56 -10.26
N VAL A 18 0.51 13.87 -9.71
CA VAL A 18 1.32 12.85 -10.42
C VAL A 18 0.43 11.75 -10.98
N GLN A 19 -0.53 11.27 -10.20
CA GLN A 19 -1.51 10.29 -10.66
C GLN A 19 -2.28 10.77 -11.88
N ARG A 20 -2.82 12.00 -11.85
CA ARG A 20 -3.57 12.58 -12.97
C ARG A 20 -2.72 12.79 -14.22
N GLU A 21 -1.47 13.21 -14.04
CA GLU A 21 -0.52 13.42 -15.14
C GLU A 21 -0.11 12.10 -15.81
N GLN A 22 -0.05 11.01 -15.03
CA GLN A 22 0.37 9.68 -15.49
C GLN A 22 -0.81 8.75 -15.81
N ALA A 23 -2.04 9.20 -15.62
CA ALA A 23 -3.24 8.39 -15.87
C ALA A 23 -3.35 8.04 -17.35
N VAL A 24 -3.50 6.75 -17.65
CA VAL A 24 -3.78 6.28 -19.01
C VAL A 24 -5.28 6.44 -19.27
N PRO A 25 -5.70 7.10 -20.37
CA PRO A 25 -7.11 7.19 -20.74
C PRO A 25 -7.73 5.80 -20.97
N GLU A 26 -9.02 5.63 -20.65
CA GLU A 26 -9.69 4.33 -20.73
C GLU A 26 -9.62 3.68 -22.12
N ARG A 27 -9.74 4.48 -23.18
CA ARG A 27 -9.61 4.02 -24.57
C ARG A 27 -8.23 3.42 -24.90
N ASP A 28 -7.21 3.75 -24.10
CA ASP A 28 -5.82 3.36 -24.28
C ASP A 28 -5.40 2.26 -23.27
N TRP A 29 -6.34 1.75 -22.46
CA TRP A 29 -6.06 0.66 -21.52
C TRP A 29 -5.75 -0.64 -22.26
N ALA A 30 -4.64 -1.27 -21.89
CA ALA A 30 -4.30 -2.59 -22.37
C ALA A 30 -5.35 -3.62 -21.91
N PRO A 31 -5.74 -4.58 -22.78
CA PRO A 31 -6.56 -5.71 -22.37
C PRO A 31 -5.88 -6.49 -21.25
N VAL A 32 -6.65 -6.89 -20.25
CA VAL A 32 -6.16 -7.71 -19.13
C VAL A 32 -6.06 -9.16 -19.61
N PRO A 33 -4.85 -9.77 -19.67
CA PRO A 33 -4.70 -11.13 -20.17
C PRO A 33 -5.48 -12.12 -19.30
N ALA A 34 -6.15 -13.09 -19.94
CA ALA A 34 -6.87 -14.13 -19.22
C ALA A 34 -5.93 -14.95 -18.32
N GLY A 35 -6.37 -15.25 -17.11
CA GLY A 35 -5.59 -16.00 -16.12
C GLY A 35 -4.41 -15.22 -15.52
N SER A 36 -4.23 -13.94 -15.83
CA SER A 36 -3.22 -13.10 -15.19
C SER A 36 -3.52 -12.84 -13.72
N TYR A 37 -2.57 -12.20 -13.02
CA TYR A 37 -2.72 -11.75 -11.64
C TYR A 37 -2.70 -10.23 -11.60
N THR A 38 -3.50 -9.65 -10.71
CA THR A 38 -3.45 -8.25 -10.33
C THR A 38 -2.53 -8.10 -9.13
N LEU A 39 -1.57 -7.20 -9.23
CA LEU A 39 -0.67 -6.80 -8.15
C LEU A 39 -0.92 -5.33 -7.86
N LEU A 40 -1.26 -4.99 -6.62
CA LEU A 40 -1.39 -3.63 -6.16
C LEU A 40 -0.32 -3.36 -5.11
N VAL A 41 0.40 -2.26 -5.27
CA VAL A 41 1.14 -1.63 -4.18
C VAL A 41 0.30 -0.47 -3.70
N LEU A 42 -0.33 -0.63 -2.55
CA LEU A 42 -1.17 0.38 -1.92
C LEU A 42 -0.33 1.20 -0.96
N PHE A 43 -0.64 2.49 -0.85
CA PHE A 43 0.04 3.40 0.05
C PHE A 43 -0.97 4.12 0.93
N ASN A 44 -0.76 4.06 2.24
CA ASN A 44 -1.34 4.98 3.18
C ASN A 44 -0.32 6.09 3.43
N LEU A 45 -0.53 7.25 2.81
CA LEU A 45 0.38 8.40 2.92
C LEU A 45 0.21 9.12 4.26
N MET A 46 -0.87 8.84 5.00
CA MET A 46 -1.19 9.42 6.31
C MET A 46 -0.69 8.56 7.48
N ALA A 47 -0.43 7.27 7.26
CA ALA A 47 0.09 6.38 8.29
C ALA A 47 1.43 6.87 8.84
N ALA A 48 1.70 6.55 10.12
CA ALA A 48 2.96 6.84 10.78
C ALA A 48 3.45 8.29 10.58
N PHE A 49 2.52 9.25 10.66
CA PHE A 49 2.56 10.71 10.45
C PHE A 49 3.60 11.30 9.48
N ASP A 50 4.88 10.97 9.60
CA ASP A 50 6.00 11.41 8.77
C ASP A 50 6.43 10.38 7.71
N GLU A 51 6.14 9.09 7.88
CA GLU A 51 6.76 8.01 7.09
C GLU A 51 5.80 7.39 6.04
N GLY A 52 4.51 7.31 6.34
CA GLY A 52 3.54 6.57 5.54
C GLY A 52 3.63 5.06 5.74
N HIS A 53 2.82 4.32 4.99
CA HIS A 53 2.82 2.85 5.01
C HIS A 53 2.53 2.26 3.63
N ALA A 54 3.05 1.05 3.39
CA ALA A 54 2.88 0.33 2.13
C ALA A 54 2.28 -1.06 2.36
N ILE A 55 1.35 -1.44 1.51
CA ILE A 55 0.61 -2.70 1.57
C ILE A 55 0.67 -3.37 0.20
N LEU A 56 0.93 -4.67 0.19
CA LEU A 56 0.81 -5.48 -1.02
C LEU A 56 -0.62 -6.04 -1.12
N ALA A 57 -1.28 -5.90 -2.26
CA ALA A 57 -2.46 -6.71 -2.58
C ALA A 57 -2.21 -7.56 -3.81
N VAL A 58 -2.54 -8.84 -3.75
CA VAL A 58 -2.30 -9.77 -4.85
C VAL A 58 -3.43 -10.78 -4.99
N GLY A 59 -3.78 -11.09 -6.23
CA GLY A 59 -4.74 -12.14 -6.55
C GLY A 59 -4.97 -12.28 -8.06
N PRO A 60 -5.78 -13.25 -8.51
CA PRO A 60 -6.13 -13.41 -9.92
C PRO A 60 -6.80 -12.15 -10.49
N SER A 61 -6.49 -11.80 -11.73
CA SER A 61 -7.12 -10.67 -12.42
C SER A 61 -8.61 -10.96 -12.64
N ALA A 62 -9.47 -10.16 -11.99
CA ALA A 62 -10.93 -10.33 -11.83
C ALA A 62 -11.40 -11.20 -10.65
N GLY A 63 -10.48 -11.76 -9.87
CA GLY A 63 -10.77 -12.45 -8.63
C GLY A 63 -10.55 -11.57 -7.40
N ASP A 64 -10.59 -12.22 -6.25
CA ASP A 64 -10.33 -11.58 -4.99
C ASP A 64 -8.82 -11.36 -4.77
N LEU A 65 -8.50 -10.24 -4.14
CA LEU A 65 -7.17 -9.85 -3.73
C LEU A 65 -7.04 -10.09 -2.23
N MET A 66 -5.95 -10.73 -1.82
CA MET A 66 -5.52 -10.71 -0.43
C MET A 66 -4.56 -9.55 -0.22
N THR A 67 -4.73 -8.80 0.87
CA THR A 67 -3.78 -7.75 1.29
C THR A 67 -2.82 -8.28 2.34
N TYR A 68 -1.61 -7.73 2.32
CA TYR A 68 -0.52 -8.06 3.23
C TYR A 68 0.10 -6.74 3.69
N SER A 69 -0.31 -6.30 4.88
CA SER A 69 0.19 -5.12 5.57
C SER A 69 1.24 -5.58 6.59
N TYR A 70 2.52 -5.35 6.30
CA TYR A 70 3.65 -5.81 7.12
C TYR A 70 4.09 -4.70 8.08
N TYR A 71 4.00 -4.93 9.39
CA TYR A 71 4.22 -3.87 10.39
C TYR A 71 5.05 -4.34 11.59
N ARG A 72 5.60 -3.37 12.32
CA ARG A 72 6.29 -3.60 13.59
C ARG A 72 5.31 -3.69 14.76
N ARG A 73 5.59 -4.57 15.73
CA ARG A 73 4.90 -4.58 17.03
C ARG A 73 5.68 -3.76 18.05
N GLY A 74 5.22 -2.53 18.28
CA GLY A 74 5.85 -1.53 19.16
C GLY A 74 6.71 -0.52 18.39
N ASN A 75 7.28 0.44 19.10
CA ASN A 75 7.91 1.64 18.51
C ASN A 75 9.45 1.57 18.33
N ALA A 76 10.09 0.46 18.70
CA ALA A 76 11.54 0.31 18.53
C ALA A 76 11.94 0.30 17.05
N LEU A 77 13.17 0.75 16.76
CA LEU A 77 13.75 0.72 15.41
C LEU A 77 13.75 -0.70 14.82
N LYS A 78 14.06 -1.68 15.68
CA LYS A 78 13.98 -3.11 15.41
C LYS A 78 13.00 -3.73 16.39
N ALA A 79 11.98 -4.41 15.88
CA ALA A 79 10.93 -5.00 16.69
C ALA A 79 10.38 -6.28 16.02
N PRO A 80 9.72 -7.17 16.77
CA PRO A 80 9.00 -8.29 16.17
C PRO A 80 8.03 -7.79 15.10
N ALA A 81 8.03 -8.44 13.94
CA ALA A 81 7.13 -8.10 12.87
C ALA A 81 5.79 -8.82 13.00
N SER A 82 4.80 -8.33 12.25
CA SER A 82 3.48 -8.92 12.12
C SER A 82 2.92 -8.66 10.73
N MET A 83 1.96 -9.49 10.33
CA MET A 83 1.24 -9.33 9.06
C MET A 83 -0.25 -9.18 9.33
N ALA A 84 -0.82 -8.08 8.88
CA ALA A 84 -2.26 -7.84 8.90
C ALA A 84 -2.80 -8.08 7.49
N CYS A 85 -3.80 -8.93 7.39
CA CYS A 85 -4.44 -9.31 6.14
C CYS A 85 -5.91 -8.87 6.17
N LEU A 86 -6.53 -8.74 5.00
CA LEU A 86 -7.98 -8.60 4.89
C LEU A 86 -8.68 -9.74 5.65
N ARG A 87 -9.84 -9.45 6.26
CA ARG A 87 -10.70 -10.49 6.84
C ARG A 87 -11.11 -11.52 5.80
N GLU A 88 -11.55 -11.01 4.66
CA GLU A 88 -12.00 -11.76 3.51
C GLU A 88 -11.34 -11.14 2.28
N PRO A 89 -10.76 -11.94 1.37
CA PRO A 89 -10.26 -11.45 0.10
C PRO A 89 -11.30 -10.57 -0.61
N GLU A 90 -10.89 -9.45 -1.21
CA GLU A 90 -11.79 -8.54 -1.91
C GLU A 90 -11.33 -8.23 -3.32
N THR A 91 -12.28 -8.06 -4.25
CA THR A 91 -11.96 -7.59 -5.60
C THR A 91 -11.43 -6.14 -5.59
N PHE A 92 -10.62 -5.78 -6.59
CA PHE A 92 -10.20 -4.38 -6.76
C PHE A 92 -11.39 -3.40 -6.92
N ALA A 93 -12.50 -3.87 -7.49
CA ALA A 93 -13.72 -3.06 -7.60
C ALA A 93 -14.35 -2.78 -6.22
N ALA A 94 -14.29 -3.74 -5.29
CA ALA A 94 -14.74 -3.53 -3.92
C ALA A 94 -13.85 -2.50 -3.20
N LEU A 95 -12.52 -2.63 -3.30
CA LEU A 95 -11.59 -1.65 -2.74
C LEU A 95 -11.83 -0.24 -3.28
N ARG A 96 -12.11 -0.09 -4.59
CA ARG A 96 -12.48 1.21 -5.18
C ARG A 96 -13.80 1.75 -4.63
N ARG A 97 -14.82 0.90 -4.46
CA ARG A 97 -16.11 1.32 -3.88
C ARG A 97 -15.97 1.73 -2.41
N ALA A 98 -15.12 1.04 -1.66
CA ALA A 98 -14.76 1.39 -0.29
C ALA A 98 -13.83 2.61 -0.21
N SER A 99 -13.47 3.22 -1.34
CA SER A 99 -12.53 4.34 -1.43
C SER A 99 -11.23 4.07 -0.67
N GLY A 100 -10.67 2.86 -0.80
CA GLY A 100 -9.39 2.52 -0.18
C GLY A 100 -9.47 2.09 1.29
N TRP A 101 -10.65 1.95 1.88
CA TRP A 101 -10.77 1.34 3.22
C TRP A 101 -10.54 -0.18 3.16
N ILE A 102 -9.61 -0.66 3.98
CA ILE A 102 -9.23 -2.07 4.10
C ILE A 102 -9.61 -2.54 5.51
N VAL A 103 -10.44 -3.60 5.57
CA VAL A 103 -10.90 -4.17 6.83
C VAL A 103 -10.05 -5.37 7.22
N HIS A 104 -9.27 -5.24 8.29
CA HIS A 104 -8.38 -6.30 8.76
C HIS A 104 -9.11 -7.29 9.69
N GLY A 105 -8.83 -8.58 9.55
CA GLY A 105 -9.70 -9.66 10.01
C GLY A 105 -9.78 -10.03 11.50
N ASN A 106 -9.31 -9.21 12.44
CA ASN A 106 -9.36 -9.60 13.86
C ASN A 106 -10.31 -8.69 14.66
N PRO A 107 -11.37 -9.25 15.30
CA PRO A 107 -12.15 -8.53 16.31
C PRO A 107 -11.23 -8.01 17.43
N GLY A 108 -11.29 -6.71 17.73
CA GLY A 108 -10.40 -6.05 18.70
C GLY A 108 -9.04 -5.62 18.13
N ASN A 109 -8.81 -5.79 16.81
CA ASN A 109 -7.71 -5.17 16.09
C ASN A 109 -8.26 -3.92 15.40
N TRP A 110 -8.10 -2.76 16.04
CA TRP A 110 -8.57 -1.44 15.59
C TRP A 110 -7.93 -0.93 14.28
N TRP A 111 -7.31 -1.80 13.49
CA TRP A 111 -6.36 -1.43 12.45
C TRP A 111 -6.99 -1.44 11.05
N ASN A 112 -8.26 -1.07 10.90
CA ASN A 112 -8.82 -0.85 9.57
C ASN A 112 -8.11 0.35 8.95
N GLU A 113 -7.50 0.17 7.79
CA GLU A 113 -6.55 1.11 7.24
C GLU A 113 -7.12 1.77 5.98
N HIS A 114 -6.96 3.08 5.85
CA HIS A 114 -7.27 3.80 4.61
C HIS A 114 -6.01 3.93 3.75
N VAL A 115 -6.09 3.51 2.49
CA VAL A 115 -5.03 3.78 1.50
C VAL A 115 -5.43 4.95 0.63
N ASP A 116 -4.50 5.89 0.42
CA ASP A 116 -4.71 7.09 -0.39
C ASP A 116 -4.53 6.81 -1.88
N CYS A 117 -3.60 5.92 -2.23
CA CYS A 117 -3.25 5.65 -3.61
C CYS A 117 -2.72 4.23 -3.83
N ALA A 118 -2.65 3.83 -5.10
CA ALA A 118 -2.11 2.53 -5.49
C ALA A 118 -1.34 2.57 -6.80
N VAL A 119 -0.26 1.80 -6.89
CA VAL A 119 0.32 1.34 -8.16
C VAL A 119 -0.30 -0.02 -8.49
N ALA A 120 -0.99 -0.12 -9.61
CA ALA A 120 -1.71 -1.31 -10.06
C ALA A 120 -1.07 -1.90 -11.32
N LEU A 121 -0.77 -3.18 -11.24
CA LEU A 121 -0.08 -3.94 -12.27
C LEU A 121 -0.81 -5.23 -12.59
N THR A 122 -0.58 -5.73 -13.77
CA THR A 122 -0.94 -7.07 -14.21
C THR A 122 0.32 -7.88 -14.47
N ALA A 123 0.40 -9.07 -13.89
CA ALA A 123 1.52 -9.98 -14.04
C ALA A 123 1.07 -11.33 -14.61
N PRO A 124 1.95 -12.06 -15.32
CA PRO A 124 1.69 -13.46 -15.67
C PRO A 124 1.37 -14.29 -14.43
N SER A 125 0.54 -15.32 -14.55
CA SER A 125 0.07 -16.10 -13.39
C SER A 125 1.20 -16.71 -12.57
N LYS A 126 2.30 -17.12 -13.22
CA LYS A 126 3.48 -17.66 -12.54
C LYS A 126 4.14 -16.60 -11.65
N ALA A 127 4.30 -15.38 -12.17
CA ALA A 127 4.85 -14.26 -11.42
C ALA A 127 3.94 -13.90 -10.24
N GLY A 128 2.64 -13.70 -10.49
CA GLY A 128 1.70 -13.34 -9.43
C GLY A 128 1.55 -14.39 -8.33
N ARG A 129 1.59 -15.69 -8.68
CA ARG A 129 1.64 -16.76 -7.67
C ARG A 129 2.90 -16.70 -6.81
N ALA A 130 4.07 -16.50 -7.41
CA ALA A 130 5.31 -16.39 -6.64
C ALA A 130 5.32 -15.17 -5.70
N VAL A 131 4.70 -14.04 -6.10
CA VAL A 131 4.48 -12.89 -5.22
C VAL A 131 3.58 -13.29 -4.03
N ALA A 132 2.46 -13.97 -4.29
CA ALA A 132 1.54 -14.43 -3.25
C ALA A 132 2.18 -15.45 -2.31
N ASP A 133 2.92 -16.42 -2.84
CA ASP A 133 3.60 -17.46 -2.07
C ASP A 133 4.67 -16.85 -1.14
N TYR A 134 5.41 -15.85 -1.62
CA TYR A 134 6.34 -15.10 -0.78
C TYR A 134 5.61 -14.39 0.36
N ALA A 135 4.51 -13.69 0.05
CA ALA A 135 3.71 -12.96 1.04
C ALA A 135 3.11 -13.89 2.11
N GLU A 136 2.59 -15.05 1.71
CA GLU A 136 2.10 -16.08 2.64
C GLU A 136 3.23 -16.69 3.48
N GLY A 137 4.42 -16.86 2.90
CA GLY A 137 5.61 -17.29 3.64
C GLY A 137 6.01 -16.31 4.75
N VAL A 138 6.07 -15.00 4.43
CA VAL A 138 6.36 -13.95 5.41
C VAL A 138 5.23 -13.87 6.45
N LYS A 139 3.97 -13.98 6.06
CA LYS A 139 2.84 -14.03 7.00
C LYS A 139 2.97 -15.18 8.01
N ALA A 140 3.39 -16.36 7.56
CA ALA A 140 3.59 -17.52 8.44
C ALA A 140 4.79 -17.35 9.39
N ALA A 141 5.83 -16.63 8.95
CA ALA A 141 7.02 -16.33 9.75
C ALA A 141 7.50 -14.87 9.55
N PRO A 142 6.86 -13.88 10.20
CA PRO A 142 7.09 -12.45 9.91
C PRO A 142 8.50 -11.95 10.25
N GLY A 143 9.20 -12.64 11.15
CA GLY A 143 10.55 -12.29 11.55
C GLY A 143 10.64 -10.97 12.33
N THR A 144 11.64 -10.16 12.01
CA THR A 144 11.93 -8.87 12.66
C THR A 144 11.76 -7.74 11.67
N TYR A 145 10.96 -6.75 12.07
CA TYR A 145 10.81 -5.50 11.34
C TYR A 145 11.97 -4.59 11.70
N ASP A 146 12.61 -4.01 10.69
CA ASP A 146 13.62 -2.98 10.85
C ASP A 146 13.21 -1.77 10.02
N LEU A 147 12.99 -0.64 10.69
CA LEU A 147 12.51 0.59 10.06
C LEU A 147 13.39 1.06 8.89
N VAL A 148 14.69 0.76 8.94
CA VAL A 148 15.69 1.19 7.97
C VAL A 148 15.94 0.12 6.90
N THR A 149 16.08 -1.15 7.30
CA THR A 149 16.60 -2.19 6.41
C THR A 149 15.57 -3.22 5.94
N HIS A 150 14.47 -3.40 6.67
CA HIS A 150 13.45 -4.40 6.35
C HIS A 150 12.09 -3.97 6.92
N ASN A 151 11.50 -2.98 6.24
CA ASN A 151 10.23 -2.33 6.59
C ASN A 151 9.10 -2.75 5.63
N CYS A 152 7.91 -2.14 5.75
CA CYS A 152 6.75 -2.44 4.90
C CYS A 152 7.06 -2.30 3.39
N LEU A 153 7.85 -1.31 3.01
CA LEU A 153 8.21 -1.06 1.61
C LEU A 153 9.26 -2.04 1.09
N ALA A 154 10.21 -2.43 1.94
CA ALA A 154 11.16 -3.50 1.64
C ALA A 154 10.44 -4.84 1.43
N PHE A 155 9.48 -5.18 2.29
CA PHE A 155 8.63 -6.36 2.12
C PHE A 155 7.93 -6.36 0.75
N VAL A 156 7.29 -5.26 0.37
CA VAL A 156 6.62 -5.16 -0.94
C VAL A 156 7.62 -5.37 -2.09
N GLU A 157 8.78 -4.72 -2.03
CA GLU A 157 9.81 -4.85 -3.06
C GLU A 157 10.33 -6.28 -3.19
N GLU A 158 10.58 -6.96 -2.07
CA GLU A 158 11.04 -8.35 -2.04
C GLU A 158 9.97 -9.32 -2.55
N ALA A 159 8.70 -9.10 -2.19
CA ALA A 159 7.58 -9.89 -2.69
C ALA A 159 7.43 -9.76 -4.22
N LEU A 160 7.50 -8.53 -4.74
CA LEU A 160 7.48 -8.30 -6.19
C LEU A 160 8.67 -8.98 -6.87
N ALA A 161 9.87 -8.87 -6.29
CA ALA A 161 11.08 -9.49 -6.82
C ALA A 161 10.99 -11.02 -6.86
N ALA A 162 10.31 -11.67 -5.91
CA ALA A 162 10.03 -13.11 -5.94
C ALA A 162 9.22 -13.52 -7.18
N GLY A 163 8.34 -12.64 -7.66
CA GLY A 163 7.62 -12.79 -8.93
C GLY A 163 8.40 -12.40 -10.18
N GLY A 164 9.66 -11.93 -10.05
CA GLY A 164 10.41 -11.33 -11.15
C GLY A 164 9.87 -9.97 -11.60
N VAL A 165 9.09 -9.30 -10.74
CA VAL A 165 8.56 -7.96 -10.97
C VAL A 165 9.46 -6.94 -10.28
N ARG A 166 9.78 -5.85 -10.97
CA ARG A 166 10.52 -4.73 -10.40
C ARG A 166 9.88 -3.42 -10.83
N LEU A 167 9.62 -2.53 -9.89
CA LEU A 167 9.18 -1.18 -10.17
C LEU A 167 10.36 -0.35 -10.67
N THR A 168 10.13 0.42 -11.73
CA THR A 168 11.07 1.43 -12.21
C THR A 168 10.79 2.72 -11.48
N THR A 169 11.83 3.39 -10.97
CA THR A 169 11.72 4.67 -10.28
C THR A 169 12.46 5.77 -11.04
N VAL A 170 12.11 7.05 -10.80
CA VAL A 170 12.77 8.21 -11.42
C VAL A 170 14.30 8.19 -11.22
N SER A 171 14.77 7.80 -10.03
CA SER A 171 16.19 7.77 -9.69
C SER A 171 16.90 6.46 -10.06
N GLY A 172 16.15 5.43 -10.45
CA GLY A 172 16.64 4.06 -10.61
C GLY A 172 16.93 3.34 -9.28
N ALA A 173 16.70 3.99 -8.14
CA ALA A 173 16.85 3.37 -6.82
C ALA A 173 15.72 2.36 -6.55
N GLY A 174 16.01 1.36 -5.73
CA GLY A 174 15.00 0.38 -5.27
C GLY A 174 13.90 1.06 -4.45
N LEU A 175 12.70 0.48 -4.44
CA LEU A 175 11.56 1.08 -3.74
C LEU A 175 11.86 1.27 -2.25
N ARG A 176 12.54 0.31 -1.61
CA ARG A 176 12.91 0.36 -0.18
C ARG A 176 13.80 1.53 0.23
N THR A 177 14.38 2.26 -0.73
CA THR A 177 15.20 3.45 -0.42
C THR A 177 14.36 4.71 -0.18
N PHE A 178 13.05 4.64 -0.44
CA PHE A 178 12.12 5.72 -0.22
C PHE A 178 11.34 5.52 1.08
N VAL A 179 10.89 6.60 1.69
CA VAL A 179 9.77 6.50 2.62
C VAL A 179 8.50 6.23 1.82
N PRO A 180 7.54 5.43 2.33
CA PRO A 180 6.29 5.12 1.63
C PRO A 180 5.57 6.32 1.02
N LYS A 181 5.58 7.48 1.70
CA LYS A 181 5.01 8.73 1.21
C LYS A 181 5.53 9.18 -0.16
N ASP A 182 6.82 9.03 -0.40
CA ASP A 182 7.50 9.48 -1.62
C ASP A 182 7.51 8.39 -2.69
N ALA A 183 7.42 7.13 -2.25
CA ALA A 183 7.58 5.96 -3.09
C ALA A 183 6.56 5.91 -4.25
N PHE A 184 5.29 6.26 -3.99
CA PHE A 184 4.26 6.31 -5.03
C PHE A 184 4.61 7.26 -6.17
N GLU A 185 5.13 8.46 -5.85
CA GLU A 185 5.50 9.47 -6.83
C GLU A 185 6.71 9.04 -7.64
N ALA A 186 7.69 8.43 -6.97
CA ALA A 186 8.95 8.00 -7.55
C ALA A 186 8.77 6.89 -8.60
N VAL A 187 7.74 6.04 -8.49
CA VAL A 187 7.49 4.96 -9.46
C VAL A 187 7.07 5.54 -10.81
N THR A 188 7.72 5.12 -11.89
CA THR A 188 7.45 5.54 -13.27
C THR A 188 7.10 4.37 -14.20
N GLY A 189 7.19 3.14 -13.73
CA GLY A 189 6.83 1.96 -14.51
C GLY A 189 7.15 0.66 -13.78
N ALA A 190 7.13 -0.45 -14.53
CA ALA A 190 7.49 -1.77 -14.02
C ALA A 190 8.11 -2.63 -15.13
N THR A 191 8.99 -3.54 -14.73
CA THR A 191 9.48 -4.67 -15.54
C THR A 191 8.92 -5.98 -14.97
N GLY A 192 8.62 -6.95 -15.83
CA GLY A 192 8.03 -8.24 -15.42
C GLY A 192 6.51 -8.20 -15.17
N ALA A 193 5.91 -7.01 -15.22
CA ALA A 193 4.48 -6.77 -15.16
C ALA A 193 4.12 -5.57 -16.05
N THR A 194 2.85 -5.45 -16.41
CA THR A 194 2.34 -4.33 -17.20
C THR A 194 1.40 -3.45 -16.36
N PRO A 195 1.31 -2.14 -16.65
CA PRO A 195 0.29 -1.27 -16.08
C PRO A 195 -1.13 -1.89 -16.15
N PHE A 196 -1.86 -1.92 -15.04
CA PHE A 196 -3.28 -2.29 -15.03
C PHE A 196 -4.15 -1.03 -15.15
N ARG A 197 -4.82 -0.86 -16.29
CA ARG A 197 -5.74 0.27 -16.55
C ARG A 197 -5.08 1.63 -16.26
N GLU A 198 -5.60 2.41 -15.30
CA GLU A 198 -5.05 3.73 -14.92
C GLU A 198 -3.64 3.64 -14.31
N TRP A 199 -3.25 2.43 -13.86
CA TRP A 199 -1.98 2.02 -13.22
C TRP A 199 -1.56 2.78 -11.98
N LYS A 200 -1.82 4.07 -11.89
CA LYS A 200 -1.82 4.85 -10.66
C LYS A 200 -3.25 5.22 -10.33
N TYR A 201 -3.68 4.82 -9.15
CA TYR A 201 -5.01 5.09 -8.62
C TYR A 201 -4.93 6.05 -7.45
N TRP A 202 -5.96 6.89 -7.34
CA TRP A 202 -6.21 7.75 -6.21
C TRP A 202 -7.54 7.34 -5.57
N PHE A 203 -7.56 7.23 -4.25
CA PHE A 203 -8.78 6.98 -3.48
C PHE A 203 -9.22 8.27 -2.80
N ASP A 204 -10.51 8.57 -2.89
CA ASP A 204 -11.05 9.76 -2.26
C ASP A 204 -11.09 9.61 -0.74
N ASP A 205 -10.98 10.75 -0.08
CA ASP A 205 -11.03 10.82 1.37
C ASP A 205 -12.49 10.72 1.83
N VAL A 206 -12.90 9.55 2.30
CA VAL A 206 -14.27 9.28 2.81
C VAL A 206 -14.23 8.96 4.29
N PRO A 207 -15.25 9.33 5.10
CA PRO A 207 -15.27 9.08 6.54
C PRO A 207 -14.89 7.65 6.89
N ALA A 208 -14.17 7.51 8.01
CA ALA A 208 -13.80 6.19 8.51
C ALA A 208 -15.05 5.39 8.90
N PRO A 209 -15.05 4.07 8.69
CA PRO A 209 -15.95 3.20 9.44
C PRO A 209 -15.70 3.37 10.94
N ASP A 210 -16.64 2.96 11.79
CA ASP A 210 -16.61 3.23 13.25
C ASP A 210 -15.33 2.74 13.96
N ASP A 211 -14.60 1.80 13.36
CA ASP A 211 -13.33 1.21 13.81
C ASP A 211 -12.15 1.47 12.83
N GLY A 212 -12.29 2.47 11.95
CA GLY A 212 -11.30 2.85 10.94
C GLY A 212 -10.23 3.82 11.43
N LEU A 213 -8.96 3.46 11.23
CA LEU A 213 -7.80 4.32 11.49
C LEU A 213 -7.20 4.84 10.19
N ARG A 214 -7.05 6.17 10.12
CA ARG A 214 -6.31 6.83 9.05
C ARG A 214 -4.83 6.93 9.37
N THR A 215 -4.56 7.25 10.63
CA THR A 215 -3.22 7.30 11.20
C THR A 215 -3.08 6.09 12.11
N ILE A 216 -2.09 5.26 11.79
CA ILE A 216 -1.69 4.16 12.65
C ILE A 216 -0.71 4.71 13.70
N GLY A 217 -1.01 4.51 14.98
CA GLY A 217 -0.10 4.82 16.07
C GLY A 217 1.00 3.77 16.21
N ASP A 218 2.20 4.18 16.63
CA ASP A 218 3.33 3.27 16.85
C ASP A 218 3.11 2.29 18.02
N ASP A 219 2.24 2.65 18.96
CA ASP A 219 1.87 1.82 20.10
C ASP A 219 0.39 1.37 20.00
N PRO A 220 0.10 0.06 20.06
CA PRO A 220 -1.27 -0.43 20.15
C PRO A 220 -1.98 0.17 21.37
N GLY A 221 -3.05 0.94 21.14
CA GLY A 221 -3.86 1.54 22.22
C GLY A 221 -3.45 2.94 22.67
N THR A 222 -2.47 3.60 22.03
CA THR A 222 -2.17 5.02 22.26
C THR A 222 -2.80 5.91 21.20
N GLU A 223 -4.00 5.56 20.73
CA GLU A 223 -4.74 6.40 19.79
C GLU A 223 -4.84 7.82 20.35
N ARG A 224 -4.06 8.74 19.78
CA ARG A 224 -4.46 10.14 19.79
C ARG A 224 -5.68 10.17 18.90
N GLY A 225 -6.85 10.13 19.53
CA GLY A 225 -8.09 10.44 18.85
C GLY A 225 -7.93 11.81 18.20
N ASP A 226 -7.74 11.81 16.89
CA ASP A 226 -8.03 13.00 16.10
C ASP A 226 -9.55 13.14 16.11
N ALA A 227 -10.04 13.76 17.18
CA ALA A 227 -11.31 14.47 17.12
C ALA A 227 -11.23 15.38 15.88
N PRO A 228 -12.22 15.35 14.98
CA PRO A 228 -12.24 16.26 13.85
C PRO A 228 -12.15 17.68 14.41
N ALA A 229 -11.13 18.43 13.99
CA ALA A 229 -11.06 19.86 14.23
C ALA A 229 -12.37 20.46 13.71
N ALA A 230 -13.20 20.90 14.65
CA ALA A 230 -14.43 21.60 14.36
C ALA A 230 -14.08 22.91 13.65
N HIS A 231 -14.13 22.90 12.32
CA HIS A 231 -14.44 24.10 11.57
C HIS A 231 -15.94 24.32 11.66
N ARG A 232 -16.34 25.32 12.46
CA ARG A 232 -17.51 26.20 12.26
C ARG A 232 -17.62 27.19 13.42
N GLY A 233 -17.54 28.48 13.12
CA GLY A 233 -17.74 29.61 14.03
C GLY A 233 -16.74 30.72 13.77
#